data_AF-B4F2Q6-F1
#
_entry.id   AF-B4F2Q6-F1
#
_cell.length_a   1.000
_cell.length_b   1.000
_cell.length_c   1.000
_cell.angle_alpha   90.00
_cell.angle_beta   90.00
_cell.angle_gamma   90.00
#
_symmetry.space_group_name_H-M   'P 1'
#
loop_
_entity.id
_entity.type
_entity.pdbx_description
1 polymer ?
#
loop_
_entity_poly.entity_id
_entity_poly.type
_entity_poly.pdbx_seq_one_letter_code
_entity_poly.pdbx_strand_id
1 'polypeptide(L)'
;MVLDHAEFGALELTLRMKDGQGKVLGDTVLEVEPFGDSSATRAMFTGLEIPCEDVAEFEVVKAVEDQNGRKVELPLSIFEANNPELAKMSVAGENNFSCSHLNPEIYTSK
;
A
#
# COMPACT_ATOMS: atom_id res chain seq x y z
N MET A 1 17.62 -8.32 -8.63
CA MET A 1 17.20 -7.77 -9.95
C MET A 1 17.05 -6.29 -9.75
N VAL A 2 17.71 -5.47 -10.56
CA VAL A 2 17.67 -4.02 -10.48
C VAL A 2 16.46 -3.56 -11.30
N LEU A 3 15.57 -2.77 -10.70
CA LEU A 3 14.52 -2.06 -11.43
C LEU A 3 15.21 -1.00 -12.30
N ASP A 4 15.28 -1.22 -13.61
CA ASP A 4 15.96 -0.33 -14.57
C ASP A 4 15.06 0.86 -15.01
N HIS A 5 13.93 1.07 -14.33
CA HIS A 5 12.97 2.12 -14.66
C HIS A 5 12.94 3.22 -13.58
N ALA A 6 13.00 4.48 -14.02
CA ALA A 6 13.04 5.67 -13.18
C ALA A 6 11.71 5.95 -12.45
N GLU A 7 10.61 5.33 -12.89
CA GLU A 7 9.24 5.53 -12.44
C GLU A 7 8.46 4.21 -12.43
N PHE A 8 7.30 4.18 -11.77
CA PHE A 8 6.31 3.13 -11.93
C PHE A 8 5.13 3.65 -12.75
N GLY A 9 4.68 2.85 -13.72
CA GLY A 9 3.37 3.01 -14.34
C GLY A 9 2.23 2.73 -13.36
N ALA A 10 1.00 2.69 -13.86
CA ALA A 10 -0.15 2.37 -13.01
C ALA A 10 -0.01 0.95 -12.45
N LEU A 11 -0.19 0.77 -11.15
CA LEU A 11 -0.10 -0.53 -10.50
C LEU A 11 -1.48 -1.06 -10.13
N GLU A 12 -1.67 -2.36 -10.30
CA GLU A 12 -2.75 -3.13 -9.70
C GLU A 12 -2.12 -4.08 -8.67
N LEU A 13 -2.36 -3.80 -7.39
CA LEU A 13 -1.93 -4.66 -6.29
C LEU A 13 -3.09 -5.55 -5.87
N THR A 14 -2.94 -6.86 -5.98
CA THR A 14 -3.89 -7.81 -5.37
C THR A 14 -3.54 -7.98 -3.90
N LEU A 15 -4.47 -7.61 -3.04
CA LEU A 15 -4.35 -7.67 -1.59
C LEU A 15 -5.22 -8.80 -1.05
N ARG A 16 -4.60 -9.73 -0.32
CA ARG A 16 -5.30 -10.74 0.47
C ARG A 16 -5.67 -10.18 1.82
N MET A 17 -6.97 -10.18 2.13
CA MET A 17 -7.51 -9.75 3.40
C MET A 17 -7.54 -10.90 4.39
N LYS A 18 -7.06 -10.66 5.61
CA LYS A 18 -7.13 -11.62 6.73
C LYS A 18 -7.79 -10.99 7.95
N ASP A 19 -8.48 -11.81 8.72
CA ASP A 19 -8.99 -11.40 10.03
C ASP A 19 -7.91 -11.42 11.12
N GLY A 20 -8.27 -10.98 12.34
CA GLY A 20 -7.35 -10.95 13.49
C GLY A 20 -6.87 -12.33 13.96
N GLN A 21 -7.41 -13.42 13.40
CA GLN A 21 -6.95 -14.79 13.63
C GLN A 21 -6.12 -15.33 12.46
N GLY A 22 -5.89 -14.52 11.43
CA GLY A 22 -5.15 -14.89 10.22
C GLY A 22 -5.97 -15.66 9.19
N LYS A 23 -7.29 -15.81 9.38
CA LYS A 23 -8.16 -16.48 8.40
C LYS A 23 -8.33 -15.59 7.18
N VAL A 24 -8.18 -16.18 5.99
CA VAL A 24 -8.39 -15.48 4.72
C VAL A 24 -9.87 -15.16 4.53
N LEU A 25 -10.17 -13.89 4.31
CA LEU A 25 -11.51 -13.37 4.05
C LEU A 25 -11.79 -13.26 2.54
N GLY A 26 -10.75 -13.03 1.75
CA GLY A 26 -10.81 -12.91 0.30
C GLY A 26 -9.65 -12.08 -0.24
N ASP A 27 -9.66 -11.86 -1.55
CA ASP A 27 -8.69 -11.01 -2.25
C ASP A 27 -9.42 -9.79 -2.83
N THR A 28 -8.75 -8.63 -2.85
CA THR A 28 -9.24 -7.37 -3.45
C THR A 28 -8.13 -6.72 -4.28
N VAL A 29 -8.46 -5.73 -5.10
CA VAL A 29 -7.50 -5.01 -5.94
C VAL A 29 -7.41 -3.56 -5.49
N LEU A 30 -6.19 -3.12 -5.20
CA LEU A 30 -5.83 -1.72 -4.98
C LEU A 30 -5.24 -1.17 -6.28
N GLU A 31 -5.88 -0.14 -6.82
CA GLU A 31 -5.40 0.60 -7.99
C GLU A 31 -4.47 1.74 -7.52
N VAL A 32 -3.34 1.90 -8.20
CA VAL A 32 -2.32 2.89 -7.89
C VAL A 32 -2.01 3.68 -9.15
N GLU A 33 -2.12 5.00 -9.08
CA GLU A 33 -1.73 5.87 -10.19
C GLU A 33 -0.21 5.82 -10.43
N PRO A 34 0.28 6.13 -11.64
CA PRO A 34 1.72 6.23 -11.91
C PRO A 34 2.42 7.23 -10.98
N PHE A 35 3.65 6.91 -10.58
CA PHE A 35 4.44 7.78 -9.68
C PHE A 35 5.95 7.56 -9.87
N GLY A 36 6.75 8.49 -9.32
CA GLY A 36 8.20 8.41 -9.34
C GLY A 36 8.88 9.00 -10.58
N ASP A 37 8.12 9.61 -11.50
CA ASP A 37 8.64 10.32 -12.69
C ASP A 37 9.47 11.56 -12.34
N SER A 38 9.26 12.10 -11.13
CA SER A 38 9.98 13.25 -10.61
C SER A 38 10.26 13.13 -9.10
N SER A 39 11.12 14.01 -8.58
CA SER A 39 11.35 14.09 -7.13
C SER A 39 10.11 14.53 -6.35
N ALA A 40 9.18 15.26 -6.98
CA ALA A 40 7.94 15.70 -6.37
C ALA A 40 6.91 14.56 -6.23
N THR A 41 6.98 13.56 -7.12
CA THR A 41 6.10 12.38 -7.17
C THR A 41 6.79 11.11 -6.70
N ARG A 42 7.90 11.24 -5.96
CA ARG A 42 8.66 10.11 -5.40
C ARG A 42 7.84 9.18 -4.50
N ALA A 43 6.73 9.68 -3.97
CA ALA A 43 5.75 8.97 -3.17
C ALA A 43 4.36 9.47 -3.55
N MET A 44 3.37 8.59 -3.40
CA MET A 44 1.97 8.89 -3.66
C MET A 44 1.10 8.21 -2.59
N PHE A 45 -0.14 8.65 -2.47
CA PHE A 45 -1.13 8.05 -1.59
C PHE A 45 -2.27 7.51 -2.43
N THR A 46 -2.67 6.27 -2.16
CA THR A 46 -3.85 5.65 -2.74
C THR A 46 -4.77 5.16 -1.61
N GLY A 47 -6.06 5.02 -1.91
CA GLY A 47 -7.08 4.56 -0.98
C GLY A 47 -7.73 3.28 -1.47
N LEU A 48 -8.06 2.40 -0.53
CA LEU A 48 -8.89 1.23 -0.77
C LEU A 48 -10.19 1.36 0.03
N GLU A 49 -11.32 1.32 -0.65
CA GLU A 49 -12.63 1.31 -0.01
C GLU A 49 -13.15 -0.12 0.11
N ILE A 50 -13.27 -0.61 1.35
CA ILE A 50 -13.86 -1.92 1.67
C ILE A 50 -14.70 -1.83 2.94
N PRO A 51 -15.62 -2.80 3.18
CA PRO A 51 -16.24 -2.96 4.48
C PRO A 51 -15.17 -3.18 5.57
N CYS A 52 -15.18 -2.35 6.61
CA CYS A 52 -14.21 -2.42 7.71
C CYS A 52 -14.46 -3.57 8.70
N GLU A 53 -15.54 -4.33 8.53
CA GLU A 53 -15.87 -5.43 9.44
C GLU A 53 -14.90 -6.60 9.18
N ASP A 54 -14.27 -7.07 10.25
CA ASP A 54 -13.41 -8.27 10.32
C ASP A 54 -12.00 -8.22 9.71
N VAL A 55 -11.61 -7.21 8.94
CA VAL A 55 -10.24 -7.13 8.37
C VAL A 55 -9.23 -6.62 9.39
N ALA A 56 -8.15 -7.37 9.61
CA ALA A 56 -7.04 -6.98 10.49
C ALA A 56 -5.71 -6.83 9.75
N GLU A 57 -5.51 -7.53 8.63
CA GLU A 57 -4.26 -7.54 7.87
C GLU A 57 -4.53 -7.59 6.36
N PHE A 58 -3.66 -6.93 5.60
CA PHE A 58 -3.54 -7.09 4.15
C PHE A 58 -2.18 -7.66 3.78
N GLU A 59 -2.17 -8.61 2.86
CA GLU A 59 -0.96 -9.19 2.28
C GLU A 59 -0.93 -8.94 0.77
N VAL A 60 0.13 -8.33 0.25
CA VAL A 60 0.30 -8.17 -1.21
C VAL A 60 0.66 -9.52 -1.81
N VAL A 61 -0.23 -10.11 -2.60
CA VAL A 61 -0.03 -11.44 -3.20
C VAL A 61 0.25 -11.38 -4.70
N LYS A 62 -0.01 -10.23 -5.33
CA LYS A 62 0.30 -9.99 -6.74
C LYS A 62 0.46 -8.49 -6.98
N ALA A 63 1.39 -8.13 -7.86
CA ALA A 63 1.57 -6.77 -8.34
C ALA A 63 1.68 -6.80 -9.86
N VAL A 64 0.88 -5.98 -10.55
CA VAL A 64 0.92 -5.82 -12.00
C VAL A 64 1.10 -4.36 -12.33
N GLU A 65 2.06 -4.06 -13.19
CA GLU A 65 2.29 -2.71 -13.72
C GLU A 65 1.76 -2.60 -15.15
N ASP A 66 1.13 -1.47 -15.45
CA ASP A 66 0.84 -1.06 -16.82
C ASP A 66 2.04 -0.32 -17.41
N GLN A 67 2.80 -1.02 -18.26
CA GLN A 67 3.92 -0.48 -19.01
C GLN A 67 3.46 -0.15 -20.43
N ASN A 68 2.93 1.06 -20.62
CA ASN A 68 2.46 1.55 -21.93
C ASN A 68 1.42 0.64 -22.59
N GLY A 69 0.39 0.24 -21.83
CA GLY A 69 -0.70 -0.66 -22.27
C GLY A 69 -0.36 -2.14 -22.16
N ARG A 70 0.87 -2.50 -21.73
CA ARG A 70 1.27 -3.88 -21.46
C ARG A 70 1.24 -4.14 -19.96
N LYS A 71 0.40 -5.08 -19.53
CA LYS A 71 0.40 -5.58 -18.16
C LYS A 71 1.62 -6.49 -17.91
N VAL A 72 2.47 -6.10 -16.98
CA VAL A 72 3.69 -6.82 -16.58
C VAL A 72 3.60 -7.16 -15.09
N GLU A 73 3.73 -8.44 -14.76
CA GLU A 73 3.76 -8.85 -13.35
C GLU A 73 5.11 -8.49 -12.74
N LEU A 74 5.08 -7.78 -11.62
CA LEU A 74 6.27 -7.34 -10.90
C LEU A 74 6.64 -8.36 -9.80
N PRO A 75 7.94 -8.61 -9.58
CA PRO A 75 8.36 -9.46 -8.47
C PRO A 75 8.04 -8.80 -7.13
N LEU A 76 7.34 -9.49 -6.24
CA LEU A 76 6.93 -8.95 -4.94
C LEU A 76 8.10 -8.50 -4.05
N SER A 77 9.32 -9.01 -4.29
CA SER A 77 10.53 -8.66 -3.54
C SER A 77 10.96 -7.20 -3.62
N ILE A 78 10.35 -6.39 -4.52
CA ILE A 78 10.62 -4.95 -4.62
C ILE A 78 9.75 -4.12 -3.66
N PHE A 79 8.70 -4.71 -3.11
CA PHE A 79 7.80 -4.04 -2.18
C PHE A 79 8.26 -4.32 -0.74
N GLU A 80 8.26 -3.27 0.06
CA GLU A 80 8.51 -3.37 1.50
C GLU A 80 7.28 -2.84 2.24
N ALA A 81 6.62 -3.73 2.99
CA ALA A 81 5.51 -3.33 3.84
C ALA A 81 6.06 -2.64 5.10
N ASN A 82 5.78 -1.35 5.25
CA ASN A 82 6.18 -0.59 6.43
C ASN A 82 4.97 -0.45 7.37
N ASN A 83 4.89 -1.34 8.36
CA ASN A 83 3.80 -1.37 9.34
C ASN A 83 4.32 -1.06 10.76
N PRO A 84 4.80 0.16 11.04
CA PRO A 84 5.39 0.49 12.33
C PRO A 84 4.32 0.61 13.41
N GLU A 85 4.56 0.04 14.59
CA GLU A 85 3.82 0.41 15.80
C GLU A 85 4.27 1.80 16.27
N LEU A 86 3.53 2.83 15.88
CA LEU A 86 3.86 4.21 16.22
C LEU A 86 3.35 4.57 17.63
N ALA A 87 4.19 5.27 18.39
CA ALA A 87 3.80 5.83 19.67
C ALA A 87 2.65 6.83 19.49
N LYS A 88 1.65 6.78 20.38
CA LYS A 88 0.54 7.74 20.39
C LYS A 88 1.06 9.13 20.73
N MET A 89 0.69 10.12 19.92
CA MET A 89 0.96 11.53 20.19
C MET A 89 -0.34 12.25 20.58
N SER A 90 -0.26 13.16 21.55
CA SER A 90 -1.38 14.00 21.98
C SER A 90 -0.90 15.43 22.21
N VAL A 91 -1.73 16.42 21.91
CA VAL A 91 -1.46 17.84 22.20
C VAL A 91 -1.92 18.15 23.62
N ALA A 92 -1.05 18.74 24.44
CA ALA A 92 -1.40 19.12 25.81
C ALA A 92 -2.44 20.24 25.81
N GLY A 93 -3.58 20.02 26.49
CA GLY A 93 -4.67 20.99 26.59
C GLY A 93 -5.78 20.84 25.55
N GLU A 94 -5.65 19.93 24.59
CA GLU A 94 -6.73 19.55 23.67
C GLU A 94 -7.25 18.14 24.00
N ASN A 95 -8.56 18.04 24.23
CA ASN A 95 -9.22 16.75 24.45
C ASN A 95 -9.26 15.96 23.12
N ASN A 96 -8.40 14.94 23.02
CA ASN A 96 -8.44 13.86 22.02
C ASN A 96 -8.38 14.24 20.54
N PHE A 97 -7.16 14.31 19.98
CA PHE A 97 -6.95 13.93 18.58
C PHE A 97 -6.42 12.49 18.53
N SER A 98 -7.27 11.54 18.17
CA SER A 98 -6.82 10.23 17.68
C SER A 98 -6.60 10.39 16.18
N CYS A 99 -5.34 10.32 15.73
CA CYS A 99 -5.08 10.04 14.32
C CYS A 99 -5.51 8.59 14.05
N SER A 100 -6.79 8.39 13.75
CA SER A 100 -7.33 7.12 13.26
C SER A 100 -7.27 7.04 11.73
N HIS A 101 -6.18 7.52 11.13
CA HIS A 101 -5.80 7.22 9.75
C HIS A 101 -4.47 6.46 9.79
N LEU A 102 -4.53 5.20 10.22
CA LEU A 102 -3.51 4.24 9.85
C LEU A 102 -3.79 3.87 8.39
N ASN A 103 -3.34 4.71 7.46
CA ASN A 103 -3.19 4.27 6.09
C ASN A 103 -1.95 3.36 6.08
N PRO A 104 -2.05 2.07 5.72
CA PRO A 104 -0.87 1.28 5.46
C PRO A 104 -0.08 1.95 4.33
N GLU A 105 1.08 2.50 4.65
CA GLU A 105 1.99 3.09 3.67
C GLU A 105 2.85 1.97 3.08
N ILE A 106 2.54 1.55 1.86
CA ILE A 106 3.40 0.63 1.11
C ILE A 106 4.51 1.46 0.49
N TYR A 107 5.75 1.25 0.94
CA TYR A 107 6.92 1.88 0.36
C TYR A 107 7.54 0.95 -0.67
N THR A 108 7.85 1.48 -1.85
CA THR A 108 8.71 0.79 -2.82
C THR A 108 10.14 1.29 -2.61
N SER A 109 11.03 0.41 -2.18
CA SER A 109 12.46 0.74 -2.09
C SER A 109 13.12 0.49 -3.45
N LYS A 110 13.90 1.46 -3.94
CA LYS A 110 14.79 1.27 -5.10
C LYS A 110 16.18 0.87 -4.63
#